data_AF-A0A2Z6LZB6-F1
#
_entry.id   AF-A0A2Z6LZB6-F1
#
_cell.length_a   1.000
_cell.length_b   1.000
_cell.length_c   1.000
_cell.angle_alpha   90.00
_cell.angle_beta   90.00
_cell.angle_gamma   90.00
#
_symmetry.space_group_name_H-M   'P 1'
#
loop_
_entity.id
_entity.type
_entity.pdbx_description
1 polymer ?
#
loop_
_entity_poly.entity_id
_entity_poly.type
_entity_poly.pdbx_seq_one_letter_code
_entity_poly.pdbx_strand_id
1 'polypeptide(L)'
;MQKYVRKRRRRIPMEENPLSELKDVMSLQPNILEQGSSGDDLLSQVLGKDRNGYARTYGKGVVPSDLWGTKSQVEIQKTIEEVKRNAQVEIKILQDRLQKEMEVKSKEQLEAFKSELLGGFNSVLTQIRQCFPEIVIPDLFSIPNPNDVQGDPRSSASNHLTDVDPNKHTKR
;
A
#
# COMPACT_ATOMS: atom_id res chain seq x y z
N MET A 1 -6.31 -64.74 -38.22
CA MET A 1 -6.59 -63.76 -37.14
C MET A 1 -7.75 -64.25 -36.30
N GLN A 2 -7.53 -64.68 -35.04
CA GLN A 2 -8.60 -65.10 -34.14
C GLN A 2 -9.13 -63.89 -33.36
N LYS A 3 -10.44 -63.66 -33.40
CA LYS A 3 -11.12 -62.58 -32.65
C LYS A 3 -11.51 -63.12 -31.27
N TYR A 4 -10.93 -62.58 -30.20
CA TYR A 4 -11.35 -62.90 -28.84
C TYR A 4 -12.67 -62.17 -28.52
N VAL A 5 -13.75 -62.93 -28.38
CA VAL A 5 -15.05 -62.42 -27.90
C VAL A 5 -15.06 -62.52 -26.37
N ARG A 6 -15.14 -61.38 -25.67
CA ARG A 6 -15.27 -61.35 -24.21
C ARG A 6 -16.63 -61.92 -23.78
N LYS A 7 -16.60 -63.07 -23.12
CA LYS A 7 -17.77 -63.73 -22.52
C LYS A 7 -18.31 -62.85 -21.38
N ARG A 8 -19.49 -62.26 -21.53
CA ARG A 8 -20.16 -61.51 -20.44
C ARG A 8 -20.41 -62.46 -19.27
N ARG A 9 -19.79 -62.20 -18.11
CA ARG A 9 -20.09 -62.92 -16.87
C ARG A 9 -21.56 -62.69 -16.51
N ARG A 10 -22.30 -63.77 -16.25
CA ARG A 10 -23.67 -63.70 -15.72
C ARG A 10 -23.62 -62.99 -14.37
N ARG A 11 -24.48 -61.99 -14.15
CA ARG A 11 -24.63 -61.36 -12.83
C ARG A 11 -25.19 -62.41 -11.87
N ILE A 12 -24.47 -62.64 -10.76
CA ILE A 12 -24.94 -63.47 -9.65
C ILE A 12 -26.06 -62.69 -8.95
N PRO A 13 -27.21 -63.29 -8.59
CA PRO A 13 -28.21 -62.63 -7.77
C PRO A 13 -27.58 -62.27 -6.42
N MET A 14 -27.63 -61.00 -6.02
CA MET A 14 -27.27 -60.59 -4.67
C MET A 14 -28.32 -61.16 -3.72
N GLU A 15 -27.96 -62.15 -2.90
CA GLU A 15 -28.81 -62.54 -1.79
C GLU A 15 -29.00 -61.37 -0.82
N GLU A 16 -30.20 -61.29 -0.29
CA GLU A 16 -30.73 -60.19 0.49
C GLU A 16 -30.05 -60.09 1.86
N ASN A 17 -29.05 -59.21 1.95
CA ASN A 17 -28.84 -58.21 3.00
C ASN A 17 -27.34 -57.92 3.19
N PRO A 18 -26.71 -57.19 2.26
CA PRO A 18 -25.35 -56.66 2.51
C PRO A 18 -25.30 -55.73 3.74
N LEU A 19 -26.46 -55.25 4.19
CA LEU A 19 -26.63 -54.39 5.36
C LEU A 19 -26.48 -55.11 6.69
N SER A 20 -26.91 -56.38 6.80
CA SER A 20 -26.74 -57.16 8.04
C SER A 20 -25.30 -57.64 8.20
N GLU A 21 -24.68 -58.13 7.11
CA GLU A 21 -23.26 -58.46 7.12
C GLU A 21 -22.39 -57.23 7.43
N LEU A 22 -22.70 -56.08 6.82
CA LEU A 22 -21.98 -54.85 7.12
C LEU A 22 -22.15 -54.42 8.58
N LYS A 23 -23.36 -54.58 9.14
CA LYS A 23 -23.63 -54.22 10.53
C LYS A 23 -22.95 -55.16 11.53
N ASP A 24 -22.88 -56.45 11.21
CA ASP A 24 -22.15 -57.44 12.01
C ASP A 24 -20.64 -57.19 11.94
N VAL A 25 -20.09 -56.89 10.75
CA VAL A 25 -18.67 -56.53 10.56
C VAL A 25 -18.32 -55.22 11.28
N MET A 26 -19.22 -54.22 11.26
CA MET A 26 -19.04 -52.97 12.00
C MET A 26 -19.14 -53.17 13.51
N SER A 27 -19.98 -54.09 13.99
CA SER A 27 -20.10 -54.40 15.42
C SER A 27 -18.87 -55.10 16.00
N LEU A 28 -18.12 -55.84 15.16
CA LEU A 28 -16.86 -56.48 15.52
C LEU A 28 -15.66 -55.51 15.55
N GLN A 29 -15.84 -54.24 15.14
CA GLN A 29 -14.79 -53.22 15.15
C GLN A 29 -15.11 -52.03 16.06
N PRO A 30 -15.15 -52.21 17.39
CA PRO A 30 -15.26 -51.07 18.32
C PRO A 30 -13.97 -50.25 18.41
N ASN A 31 -12.86 -50.65 17.78
CA ASN A 31 -11.52 -50.09 18.04
C ASN A 31 -10.86 -49.32 16.89
N ILE A 32 -11.50 -49.13 15.73
CA ILE A 32 -10.86 -48.33 14.64
C ILE A 32 -11.02 -46.82 14.87
N LEU A 33 -12.02 -46.38 15.64
CA LEU A 33 -12.22 -44.96 15.92
C LEU A 33 -11.33 -44.45 17.08
N GLU A 34 -10.92 -45.33 17.99
CA GLU A 34 -10.21 -44.99 19.24
C GLU A 34 -8.71 -45.36 19.21
N GLN A 35 -8.15 -45.71 18.05
CA GLN A 35 -6.70 -45.74 17.84
C GLN A 35 -6.32 -44.52 17.01
N GLY A 36 -6.13 -43.41 17.73
CA GLY A 36 -5.94 -42.10 17.14
C GLY A 36 -4.78 -42.02 16.15
N SER A 37 -4.89 -41.06 15.24
CA SER A 37 -3.78 -40.20 14.77
C SER A 37 -2.44 -40.89 14.44
N SER A 38 -2.41 -42.18 14.11
CA SER A 38 -1.21 -42.85 13.63
C SER A 38 -1.32 -42.88 12.13
N GLY A 39 -0.88 -41.78 11.51
CA GLY A 39 -1.10 -41.44 10.10
C GLY A 39 -0.40 -42.34 9.09
N ASP A 40 -0.66 -43.64 9.14
CA ASP A 40 -0.27 -44.64 8.16
C ASP A 40 -1.45 -45.56 7.86
N ASP A 41 -2.43 -45.02 7.13
CA ASP A 41 -3.45 -45.85 6.48
C ASP A 41 -2.77 -46.89 5.57
N LEU A 42 -3.43 -48.02 5.33
CA LEU A 42 -2.94 -49.12 4.47
C LEU A 42 -2.44 -48.61 3.10
N LEU A 43 -3.04 -47.55 2.58
CA LEU A 43 -2.62 -46.87 1.36
C LEU A 43 -1.29 -46.11 1.53
N SER A 44 -1.09 -45.42 2.65
CA SER A 44 0.17 -44.75 3.01
C SER A 44 1.30 -45.75 3.27
N GLN A 45 1.00 -46.96 3.71
CA GLN A 45 2.00 -48.02 3.86
C GLN A 45 2.51 -48.53 2.50
N VAL A 46 1.64 -48.63 1.50
CA VAL A 46 1.99 -49.13 0.16
C VAL A 46 2.54 -48.03 -0.75
N LEU A 47 1.96 -46.83 -0.69
CA LEU A 47 2.29 -45.69 -1.56
C LEU A 47 3.26 -44.70 -0.88
N GLY A 48 3.56 -44.88 0.40
CA GLY A 48 4.26 -43.92 1.24
C GLY A 48 3.37 -42.77 1.70
N LYS A 49 3.67 -42.17 2.86
CA LYS A 49 2.97 -40.98 3.36
C LYS A 49 2.92 -39.88 2.29
N ASP A 50 1.71 -39.42 1.99
CA ASP A 50 1.52 -38.25 1.15
C ASP A 50 2.11 -37.02 1.85
N ARG A 51 2.87 -36.20 1.12
CA ARG A 51 3.43 -34.96 1.65
C ARG A 51 2.55 -33.84 1.15
N ASN A 52 1.86 -33.16 2.07
CA ASN A 52 1.00 -32.02 1.74
C ASN A 52 1.77 -31.03 0.85
N GLY A 53 1.22 -30.75 -0.34
CA GLY A 53 1.76 -29.78 -1.29
C GLY A 53 2.57 -30.35 -2.46
N TYR A 54 2.79 -31.66 -2.53
CA TYR A 54 3.49 -32.28 -3.67
C TYR A 54 2.57 -33.24 -4.42
N ALA A 55 2.05 -32.81 -5.57
CA ALA A 55 1.46 -33.75 -6.52
C ALA A 55 2.57 -34.70 -7.00
N ARG A 56 2.60 -35.94 -6.50
CA ARG A 56 3.45 -37.01 -7.05
C ARG A 56 2.93 -37.39 -8.43
N THR A 57 3.34 -36.66 -9.46
CA THR A 57 3.29 -37.22 -10.81
C THR A 57 4.38 -38.28 -10.90
N TYR A 58 4.01 -39.55 -10.95
CA TYR A 58 4.97 -40.62 -11.22
C TYR A 58 5.47 -40.44 -12.67
N GLY A 59 6.69 -39.92 -12.85
CA GLY A 59 7.36 -39.72 -14.15
C GLY A 59 8.26 -38.48 -14.22
N LYS A 60 9.09 -38.34 -15.28
CA LYS A 60 9.83 -37.11 -15.64
C LYS A 60 8.89 -35.99 -16.14
N GLY A 61 7.81 -35.73 -15.41
CA GLY A 61 6.85 -34.67 -15.73
C GLY A 61 7.35 -33.29 -15.30
N VAL A 62 6.62 -32.26 -15.68
CA VAL A 62 6.87 -30.87 -15.27
C VAL A 62 6.72 -30.78 -13.75
N VAL A 63 7.76 -30.30 -13.06
CA VAL A 63 7.76 -30.15 -11.60
C VAL A 63 7.04 -28.84 -11.25
N PRO A 64 6.32 -28.73 -10.12
CA PRO A 64 5.69 -27.48 -9.72
C PRO A 64 6.65 -26.27 -9.69
N SER A 65 7.94 -26.48 -9.40
CA SER A 65 8.97 -25.44 -9.48
C SER A 65 9.25 -24.95 -10.89
N ASP A 66 9.03 -25.78 -11.91
CA ASP A 66 9.17 -25.39 -13.31
C ASP A 66 8.02 -24.48 -13.75
N LEU A 67 6.86 -24.60 -13.11
CA LEU A 67 5.68 -23.77 -13.37
C LEU A 67 5.65 -22.50 -12.53
N TRP A 68 5.89 -22.61 -11.22
CA TRP A 68 5.71 -21.53 -10.25
C TRP A 68 7.02 -20.95 -9.69
N GLY A 69 8.16 -21.51 -10.09
CA GLY A 69 9.46 -21.16 -9.53
C GLY A 69 9.73 -21.82 -8.17
N THR A 70 10.93 -21.61 -7.66
CA THR A 70 11.40 -22.17 -6.39
C THR A 70 11.08 -21.29 -5.18
N LYS A 71 10.55 -20.09 -5.40
CA LYS A 71 10.32 -19.12 -4.33
C LYS A 71 9.11 -19.54 -3.49
N SER A 72 9.26 -19.38 -2.18
CA SER A 72 8.14 -19.55 -1.26
C SER A 72 7.12 -18.44 -1.45
N GLN A 73 5.83 -18.73 -1.22
CA GLN A 73 4.76 -17.73 -1.20
C GLN A 73 5.10 -16.54 -0.28
N VAL A 74 5.76 -16.80 0.85
CA VAL A 74 6.16 -15.77 1.82
C VAL A 74 7.20 -14.81 1.23
N GLU A 75 8.17 -15.34 0.47
CA GLU A 75 9.19 -14.51 -0.20
C GLU A 75 8.56 -13.66 -1.30
N ILE A 76 7.67 -14.25 -2.10
CA ILE A 76 6.92 -13.53 -3.13
C ILE A 76 6.13 -12.38 -2.50
N GLN A 77 5.39 -12.66 -1.43
CA GLN A 77 4.60 -11.65 -0.72
C GLN A 77 5.47 -10.52 -0.16
N LYS A 78 6.62 -10.86 0.43
CA LYS A 78 7.60 -9.86 0.91
C LYS A 78 8.07 -8.94 -0.22
N THR A 79 8.43 -9.51 -1.38
CA THR A 79 8.87 -8.71 -2.53
C THR A 79 7.77 -7.81 -3.07
N ILE A 80 6.52 -8.30 -3.13
CA ILE A 80 5.36 -7.51 -3.56
C ILE A 80 5.16 -6.32 -2.63
N GLU A 81 5.22 -6.53 -1.32
CA GLU A 81 5.04 -5.46 -0.34
C GLU A 81 6.17 -4.43 -0.38
N GLU A 82 7.41 -4.87 -0.59
CA GLU A 82 8.55 -3.98 -0.76
C GLU A 82 8.40 -3.10 -2.00
N VAL A 83 8.10 -3.69 -3.16
CA VAL A 83 7.86 -2.96 -4.40
C VAL A 83 6.70 -1.97 -4.22
N LYS A 84 5.62 -2.39 -3.56
CA LYS A 84 4.47 -1.53 -3.27
C LYS A 84 4.85 -0.33 -2.40
N ARG A 85 5.63 -0.56 -1.33
CA ARG A 85 6.10 0.53 -0.46
C ARG A 85 7.01 1.49 -1.22
N ASN A 86 7.94 0.97 -2.00
CA ASN A 86 8.87 1.80 -2.79
C ASN A 86 8.11 2.70 -3.78
N ALA A 87 7.16 2.12 -4.52
CA ALA A 87 6.31 2.88 -5.44
C ALA A 87 5.49 3.97 -4.72
N GLN A 88 4.93 3.66 -3.55
CA GLN A 88 4.18 4.64 -2.75
C GLN A 88 5.07 5.80 -2.27
N VAL A 89 6.31 5.50 -1.86
CA VAL A 89 7.28 6.53 -1.45
C VAL A 89 7.65 7.43 -2.63
N GLU A 90 7.94 6.87 -3.80
CA GLU A 90 8.27 7.63 -5.01
C GLU A 90 7.13 8.55 -5.45
N ILE A 91 5.89 8.04 -5.46
CA ILE A 91 4.69 8.83 -5.80
C ILE A 91 4.56 10.01 -4.83
N LYS A 92 4.74 9.77 -3.53
CA LYS A 92 4.65 10.83 -2.51
C LYS A 92 5.72 11.89 -2.70
N ILE A 93 6.97 11.49 -2.97
CA ILE A 93 8.06 12.42 -3.25
C ILE A 93 7.76 13.29 -4.48
N LEU A 94 7.24 12.68 -5.55
CA LEU A 94 6.87 13.42 -6.76
C LEU A 94 5.73 14.41 -6.50
N GLN A 95 4.73 14.00 -5.72
CA GLN A 95 3.62 14.87 -5.33
C GLN A 95 4.10 16.07 -4.50
N ASP A 96 4.95 15.82 -3.50
CA ASP A 96 5.51 16.87 -2.64
C ASP A 96 6.37 17.86 -3.45
N ARG A 97 7.16 17.36 -4.41
CA ARG A 97 7.96 18.20 -5.31
C ARG A 97 7.09 19.07 -6.20
N LEU A 98 6.07 18.48 -6.82
CA LEU A 98 5.14 19.20 -7.69
C LEU A 98 4.39 20.29 -6.91
N GLN A 99 3.94 19.99 -5.70
CA GLN A 99 3.26 20.96 -4.84
C GLN A 99 4.17 22.12 -4.48
N LYS A 100 5.43 21.85 -4.09
CA LYS A 100 6.41 22.90 -3.77
C LYS A 100 6.72 23.78 -4.98
N GLU A 101 6.94 23.18 -6.15
CA GLU A 101 7.20 23.96 -7.38
C GLU A 101 6.00 24.84 -7.76
N MET A 102 4.78 24.34 -7.62
CA MET A 102 3.57 25.11 -7.88
C MET A 102 3.43 26.28 -6.90
N GLU A 103 3.71 26.07 -5.62
CA GLU A 103 3.66 27.11 -4.60
C GLU A 103 4.69 28.21 -4.87
N VAL A 104 5.93 27.83 -5.21
CA VAL A 104 6.99 28.79 -5.54
C VAL A 104 6.63 29.60 -6.79
N LYS A 105 6.21 28.95 -7.88
CA LYS A 105 5.82 29.64 -9.11
C LYS A 105 4.63 30.58 -8.90
N SER A 106 3.65 30.16 -8.10
CA SER A 106 2.49 30.99 -7.78
C SER A 106 2.91 32.24 -6.98
N LYS A 107 3.77 32.08 -5.96
CA LYS A 107 4.32 33.20 -5.19
C LYS A 107 5.15 34.15 -6.06
N GLU A 108 5.99 33.62 -6.93
CA GLU A 108 6.82 34.41 -7.85
C GLU A 108 5.97 35.22 -8.82
N GLN A 109 4.92 34.62 -9.40
CA GLN A 109 3.99 35.36 -10.27
C GLN A 109 3.21 36.44 -9.52
N LEU A 110 2.82 36.19 -8.27
CA LEU A 110 2.13 37.17 -7.44
C LEU A 110 3.02 38.38 -7.14
N GLU A 111 4.28 38.15 -6.78
CA GLU A 111 5.24 39.24 -6.53
C GLU A 111 5.58 40.00 -7.81
N ALA A 112 5.74 39.31 -8.94
CA ALA A 112 5.95 39.94 -10.24
C ALA A 112 4.76 40.85 -10.60
N PHE A 113 3.53 40.34 -10.48
CA PHE A 113 2.30 41.10 -10.74
C PHE A 113 2.17 42.32 -9.82
N LYS A 114 2.45 42.15 -8.52
CA LYS A 114 2.44 43.24 -7.55
C LYS A 114 3.46 44.33 -7.92
N SER A 115 4.67 43.92 -8.32
CA SER A 115 5.73 44.86 -8.72
C SER A 115 5.36 45.64 -9.99
N GLU A 116 4.72 44.98 -10.96
CA GLU A 116 4.25 45.60 -12.20
C GLU A 116 3.15 46.64 -11.91
N LEU A 117 2.16 46.26 -11.11
CA LEU A 117 1.05 47.15 -10.73
C LEU A 117 1.54 48.37 -9.95
N LEU A 118 2.46 48.16 -9.00
CA LEU A 118 3.05 49.24 -8.22
C LEU A 118 3.94 50.15 -9.10
N GLY A 119 4.71 49.58 -10.02
CA GLY A 119 5.49 50.34 -10.99
C GLY A 119 4.63 51.22 -11.90
N GLY A 120 3.52 50.66 -12.43
CA GLY A 120 2.55 51.40 -13.23
C GLY A 120 1.90 52.55 -12.44
N PHE A 121 1.49 52.28 -11.20
CA PHE A 121 0.89 53.30 -10.34
C PHE A 121 1.87 54.46 -10.03
N ASN A 122 3.12 54.12 -9.72
CA ASN A 122 4.17 55.13 -9.49
C ASN A 122 4.42 56.02 -10.73
N SER A 123 4.33 55.45 -11.94
CA SER A 123 4.41 56.23 -13.18
C SER A 123 3.28 57.26 -13.29
N VAL A 124 2.05 56.86 -12.98
CA VAL A 124 0.88 57.76 -12.98
C VAL A 124 1.02 58.85 -11.92
N LEU A 125 1.42 58.50 -10.69
CA LEU A 125 1.66 59.49 -9.63
C LEU A 125 2.73 60.51 -10.04
N THR A 126 3.79 60.07 -10.72
CA THR A 126 4.83 60.95 -11.24
C THR A 126 4.28 61.93 -12.29
N GLN A 127 3.43 61.46 -13.21
CA GLN A 127 2.76 62.32 -14.19
C GLN A 127 1.85 63.35 -13.51
N ILE A 128 1.10 62.96 -12.48
CA ILE A 128 0.24 63.89 -11.73
C ILE A 128 1.09 64.95 -11.03
N ARG A 129 2.19 64.58 -10.37
CA ARG A 129 3.13 65.53 -9.74
C ARG A 129 3.68 66.55 -10.75
N GLN A 130 3.95 66.11 -11.99
CA GLN A 130 4.42 67.00 -13.07
C GLN A 130 3.34 67.96 -13.55
N CYS A 131 2.10 67.49 -13.73
CA CYS A 131 0.99 68.33 -14.21
C CYS A 131 0.41 69.25 -13.11
N PHE A 132 0.52 68.87 -11.84
CA PHE A 132 -0.11 69.57 -10.71
C PHE A 132 0.83 69.61 -9.48
N PRO A 133 1.82 70.53 -9.45
CA PRO A 133 2.84 70.58 -8.38
C PRO A 133 2.28 71.01 -7.01
N GLU A 134 1.08 71.60 -6.94
CA GLU A 134 0.43 72.01 -5.69
C GLU A 134 -0.22 70.84 -4.94
N ILE A 135 -0.38 69.66 -5.56
CA ILE A 135 -1.00 68.50 -4.93
C ILE A 135 0.05 67.73 -4.13
N VAL A 136 -0.10 67.70 -2.80
CA VAL A 136 0.73 66.87 -1.91
C VAL A 136 0.24 65.43 -1.96
N ILE A 137 0.95 64.57 -2.70
CA ILE A 137 0.68 63.13 -2.73
C ILE A 137 1.57 62.45 -1.69
N PRO A 138 1.01 61.93 -0.57
CA PRO A 138 1.78 61.21 0.44
C PRO A 138 2.35 59.90 -0.10
N ASP A 139 3.58 59.59 0.29
CA ASP A 139 4.29 58.35 -0.07
C ASP A 139 3.70 57.16 0.73
N LEU A 140 2.56 56.65 0.29
CA LEU A 140 1.87 55.53 0.95
C LEU A 140 2.51 54.16 0.68
N PHE A 141 3.30 54.02 -0.38
CA PHE A 141 3.75 52.72 -0.90
C PHE A 141 5.23 52.71 -1.34
N SER A 142 6.09 53.44 -0.61
CA SER A 142 7.52 53.40 -0.87
C SER A 142 8.06 51.98 -0.73
N ILE A 143 8.57 51.42 -1.82
CA ILE A 143 9.32 50.18 -1.82
C ILE A 143 10.59 50.45 -1.00
N PRO A 144 10.87 49.71 0.08
CA PRO A 144 12.11 49.89 0.84
C PRO A 144 13.30 49.71 -0.11
N ASN A 145 14.23 50.66 -0.09
CA ASN A 145 15.43 50.57 -0.90
C ASN A 145 16.28 49.38 -0.36
N PRO A 146 16.66 48.40 -1.19
CA PRO A 146 17.43 47.23 -0.72
C PRO A 146 18.81 47.60 -0.14
N ASN A 147 19.25 48.85 -0.33
CA ASN A 147 20.52 49.38 0.19
C ASN A 147 20.42 49.97 1.61
N ASP A 148 19.23 50.07 2.22
CA ASP A 148 19.05 50.64 3.56
C ASP A 148 19.28 49.62 4.70
N VAL A 149 19.67 48.38 4.39
CA VAL A 149 20.06 47.37 5.41
C VAL A 149 21.51 47.58 5.84
N GLN A 150 21.81 48.76 6.36
CA GLN A 150 23.03 48.97 7.14
C GLN A 150 22.78 49.98 8.26
N GLY A 151 22.27 49.48 9.39
CA GLY A 151 22.17 50.29 10.61
C GLY A 151 21.32 49.70 11.72
N ASP A 152 22.01 49.08 12.68
CA ASP A 152 21.65 48.97 14.11
C ASP A 152 20.72 47.83 14.61
N PRO A 153 21.28 46.79 15.27
CA PRO A 153 20.53 45.73 15.92
C PRO A 153 20.18 46.12 17.36
N ARG A 154 19.35 47.14 17.59
CA ARG A 154 18.91 47.51 18.96
C ARG A 154 17.68 48.44 18.99
N SER A 155 16.51 47.91 18.66
CA SER A 155 15.22 48.44 19.11
C SER A 155 14.13 47.37 18.91
N SER A 156 13.93 46.46 19.88
CA SER A 156 13.00 46.59 21.00
C SER A 156 11.53 46.74 20.58
N ALA A 157 10.81 45.62 20.56
CA ALA A 157 9.47 45.54 21.16
C ALA A 157 9.14 44.09 21.51
N SER A 158 9.31 43.81 22.80
CA SER A 158 8.80 42.64 23.51
C SER A 158 7.29 42.50 23.30
N ASN A 159 6.84 41.36 22.78
CA ASN A 159 5.47 40.90 22.97
C ASN A 159 5.49 39.60 23.76
N HIS A 160 5.36 39.77 25.07
CA HIS A 160 5.06 38.72 26.03
C HIS A 160 3.61 38.26 25.81
N LEU A 161 3.42 37.20 25.03
CA LEU A 161 2.13 36.51 24.90
C LEU A 161 2.12 35.34 25.88
N THR A 162 1.30 35.44 26.93
CA THR A 162 1.05 34.34 27.86
C THR A 162 0.34 33.21 27.13
N ASP A 163 1.02 32.08 27.00
CA ASP A 163 0.48 30.81 26.59
C ASP A 163 -0.37 30.24 27.75
N VAL A 164 -1.70 30.39 27.65
CA VAL A 164 -2.64 29.73 28.56
C VAL A 164 -2.94 28.37 27.98
N ASP A 165 -2.21 27.36 28.46
CA ASP A 165 -2.42 25.94 28.16
C ASP A 165 -3.83 25.49 28.63
N PRO A 166 -4.73 25.07 27.72
CA PRO A 166 -6.09 24.70 28.08
C PRO A 166 -6.23 23.29 28.69
N ASN A 167 -5.15 22.55 28.96
CA ASN A 167 -5.25 21.11 29.24
C ASN A 167 -4.82 20.64 30.64
N LYS A 168 -5.05 21.46 31.68
CA LYS A 168 -4.86 21.03 33.08
C LYS A 168 -6.14 20.42 33.66
N HIS A 169 -6.30 19.12 33.48
CA HIS A 169 -7.31 18.32 34.19
C HIS A 169 -7.00 18.24 35.70
N THR A 170 -7.84 18.88 36.50
CA THR A 170 -7.89 18.74 37.96
C THR A 170 -8.41 17.35 38.32
N LYS A 171 -7.55 16.49 38.89
CA LYS A 171 -7.99 15.29 39.63
C LYS A 171 -8.38 15.72 41.05
N ARG A 172 -9.64 15.44 41.41
CA ARG A 172 -10.11 15.37 42.80
C ARG A 172 -9.87 13.98 43.35
#